data_AF-A0A936V5W3-F1
#
_entry.id   AF-A0A936V5W3-F1
#
_cell.length_a   1.000
_cell.length_b   1.000
_cell.length_c   1.000
_cell.angle_alpha   90.00
_cell.angle_beta   90.00
_cell.angle_gamma   90.00
#
_symmetry.space_group_name_H-M   'P 1'
#
loop_
_entity.id
_entity.type
_entity.pdbx_description
1 polymer ?
#
loop_
_entity_poly.entity_id
_entity_poly.type
_entity_poly.pdbx_seq_one_letter_code
_entity_poly.pdbx_strand_id
1 'polypeptide(L)'
;MRKLSVRLKHLAQEHQAVMHFISAMRQVRPESETDLPEVAKRVRQVFASDLEPHFVEEERYALPLLREAGHEALADEVFSQHEKMRAMDKALEHPTATMLVDFVHMLEKHVELEENEVWDVLDIALAEQDPGAAQNA
;
A
#
# COMPACT_ATOMS: atom_id res chain seq x y z
N MET A 1 18.77 12.05 -12.27
CA MET A 1 18.01 11.40 -11.17
C MET A 1 16.73 12.20 -10.99
N ARG A 2 15.54 11.61 -11.26
CA ARG A 2 14.27 12.29 -11.01
C ARG A 2 14.16 12.59 -9.50
N LYS A 3 13.82 13.83 -9.14
CA LYS A 3 13.50 14.18 -7.77
C LYS A 3 12.03 13.82 -7.54
N LEU A 4 11.77 12.72 -6.85
CA LEU A 4 10.44 12.43 -6.32
C LEU A 4 9.97 13.60 -5.45
N SER A 5 8.68 13.93 -5.55
CA SER A 5 8.05 14.92 -4.69
C SER A 5 8.19 14.52 -3.21
N VAL A 6 8.09 15.48 -2.28
CA VAL A 6 8.19 15.18 -0.84
C VAL A 6 7.14 14.16 -0.40
N ARG A 7 5.94 14.23 -0.99
CA ARG A 7 4.84 13.31 -0.69
C ARG A 7 5.12 11.90 -1.22
N LEU A 8 5.64 11.75 -2.43
CA LEU A 8 6.03 10.44 -2.97
C LEU A 8 7.18 9.81 -2.19
N LYS A 9 8.12 10.61 -1.67
CA LYS A 9 9.18 10.10 -0.78
C LYS A 9 8.63 9.57 0.54
N HIS A 10 7.58 10.18 1.09
CA HIS A 10 6.92 9.70 2.30
C HIS A 10 6.24 8.36 2.05
N LEU A 11 5.44 8.25 0.97
CA LEU A 11 4.78 7.00 0.56
C LEU A 11 5.81 5.87 0.33
N ALA A 12 6.93 6.17 -0.34
CA ALA A 12 8.00 5.20 -0.55
C ALA A 12 8.66 4.70 0.75
N GLN A 13 8.74 5.54 1.80
CA GLN A 13 9.24 5.11 3.11
C GLN A 13 8.25 4.17 3.81
N GLU A 14 6.96 4.47 3.71
CA GLU A 14 5.89 3.62 4.25
C GLU A 14 5.89 2.24 3.57
N HIS A 15 6.05 2.18 2.24
CA HIS A 15 6.19 0.93 1.48
C HIS A 15 7.42 0.11 1.91
N GLN A 16 8.56 0.73 2.17
CA GLN A 16 9.74 0.02 2.68
C GLN A 16 9.48 -0.66 4.03
N ALA A 17 8.78 0.02 4.94
CA ALA A 17 8.40 -0.57 6.23
C ALA A 17 7.46 -1.78 6.04
N VAL A 18 6.49 -1.64 5.12
CA VAL A 18 5.55 -2.70 4.75
C VAL A 18 6.27 -3.92 4.13
N MET A 19 7.24 -3.71 3.24
CA MET A 19 8.00 -4.82 2.65
C MET A 19 8.88 -5.55 3.66
N HIS A 20 9.44 -4.85 4.65
CA HIS A 20 10.12 -5.49 5.77
C HIS A 20 9.16 -6.34 6.61
N PHE A 21 7.94 -5.83 6.87
CA PHE A 21 6.91 -6.59 7.56
C PHE A 21 6.51 -7.86 6.79
N ILE A 22 6.28 -7.75 5.49
CA ILE A 22 6.00 -8.89 4.60
C ILE A 22 7.11 -9.95 4.67
N SER A 23 8.38 -9.52 4.58
CA SER A 23 9.54 -10.41 4.68
C SER A 23 9.60 -11.13 6.02
N ALA A 24 9.31 -10.41 7.12
CA ALA A 24 9.23 -11.01 8.45
C ALA A 24 8.08 -12.03 8.53
N MET A 25 6.90 -11.71 7.99
CA MET A 25 5.74 -12.61 7.96
C MET A 25 5.98 -13.89 7.16
N ARG A 26 6.72 -13.82 6.05
CA ARG A 26 7.11 -15.01 5.26
C ARG A 26 8.05 -15.96 6.02
N GLN A 27 8.83 -15.42 6.96
CA GLN A 27 9.72 -16.20 7.83
C GLN A 27 8.97 -16.84 9.01
N VAL A 28 7.80 -16.30 9.38
CA VAL A 28 6.95 -16.90 10.39
C VAL A 28 6.39 -18.22 9.84
N ARG A 29 6.84 -19.32 10.44
CA ARG A 29 6.24 -20.64 10.30
C ARG A 29 5.46 -20.89 11.60
N PRO A 30 4.12 -20.79 11.61
CA PRO A 30 3.36 -21.17 12.79
C PRO A 30 3.68 -22.64 13.09
N GLU A 31 4.26 -22.91 14.27
CA GLU A 31 4.59 -24.29 14.68
C GLU A 31 3.31 -25.06 15.05
N SER A 32 2.22 -24.31 15.32
CA SER A 32 0.90 -24.82 15.64
C SER A 32 -0.22 -23.86 15.25
N GLU A 33 -1.47 -24.35 15.13
CA GLU A 33 -2.66 -23.50 14.94
C GLU A 33 -2.86 -22.51 16.10
N THR A 34 -2.33 -22.84 17.29
CA THR A 34 -2.33 -21.97 18.48
C THR A 34 -1.50 -20.69 18.31
N ASP A 35 -0.58 -20.63 17.35
CA ASP A 35 0.25 -19.44 17.09
C ASP A 35 -0.44 -18.44 16.14
N LEU A 36 -1.45 -18.89 15.38
CA LEU A 36 -2.15 -18.07 14.38
C LEU A 36 -2.83 -16.82 14.97
N PRO A 37 -3.47 -16.85 16.16
CA PRO A 37 -4.08 -15.67 16.74
C PRO A 37 -3.08 -14.54 17.04
N GLU A 38 -1.88 -14.88 17.52
CA GLU A 38 -0.85 -13.88 17.83
C GLU A 38 -0.24 -13.28 16.55
N VAL A 39 -0.05 -14.11 15.52
CA VAL A 39 0.39 -13.63 14.20
C VAL A 39 -0.66 -12.72 13.57
N ALA A 40 -1.93 -13.12 13.58
CA ALA A 40 -3.04 -12.30 13.10
C ALA A 40 -3.15 -10.98 13.86
N LYS A 41 -3.01 -11.00 15.19
CA LYS A 41 -3.01 -9.79 16.01
C LYS A 41 -1.93 -8.79 15.57
N ARG A 42 -0.72 -9.26 15.24
CA ARG A 42 0.35 -8.39 14.73
C ARG A 42 0.01 -7.81 13.36
N VAL A 43 -0.55 -8.62 12.46
CA VAL A 43 -1.01 -8.15 11.15
C VAL A 43 -2.05 -7.04 11.31
N ARG A 44 -3.06 -7.27 12.16
CA ARG A 44 -4.12 -6.28 12.42
C ARG A 44 -3.59 -5.00 13.09
N GLN A 45 -2.56 -5.12 13.93
CA GLN A 45 -1.89 -3.96 14.52
C GLN A 45 -1.20 -3.12 13.46
N VAL A 46 -0.40 -3.73 12.58
CA VAL A 46 0.25 -3.05 11.44
C VAL A 46 -0.78 -2.47 10.48
N PHE A 47 -1.87 -3.20 10.23
CA PHE A 47 -2.97 -2.69 9.43
C PHE A 47 -3.53 -1.38 9.99
N ALA A 48 -3.85 -1.37 11.28
CA ALA A 48 -4.46 -0.20 11.93
C ALA A 48 -3.49 0.98 12.11
N SER A 49 -2.21 0.73 12.35
CA SER A 49 -1.22 1.81 12.60
C SER A 49 -0.60 2.38 11.34
N ASP A 50 -0.42 1.54 10.31
CA ASP A 50 0.41 1.88 9.15
C ASP A 50 -0.41 1.86 7.85
N LEU A 51 -1.11 0.75 7.56
CA LEU A 51 -1.78 0.57 6.26
C LEU A 51 -3.06 1.40 6.11
N GLU A 52 -3.95 1.41 7.11
CA GLU A 52 -5.20 2.17 7.00
C GLU A 52 -4.95 3.68 6.89
N PRO A 53 -4.04 4.30 7.68
CA PRO A 53 -3.68 5.70 7.49
C PRO A 53 -3.10 5.97 6.10
N HIS A 54 -2.25 5.08 5.59
CA HIS A 54 -1.67 5.17 4.24
C HIS A 54 -2.75 5.16 3.16
N PHE A 55 -3.68 4.19 3.18
CA PHE A 55 -4.79 4.11 2.24
C PHE A 55 -5.66 5.37 2.27
N VAL A 56 -5.93 5.92 3.46
CA VAL A 56 -6.70 7.16 3.60
C VAL A 56 -5.98 8.35 2.97
N GLU A 57 -4.66 8.45 3.10
CA GLU A 57 -3.89 9.50 2.42
C GLU A 57 -3.96 9.35 0.90
N GLU A 58 -3.81 8.14 0.38
CA GLU A 58 -3.88 7.88 -1.06
C GLU A 58 -5.26 8.15 -1.63
N GLU A 59 -6.31 7.65 -0.98
CA GLU A 59 -7.70 7.89 -1.37
C GLU A 59 -8.06 9.37 -1.38
N ARG A 60 -7.47 10.13 -0.45
CA ARG A 60 -7.73 11.57 -0.34
C ARG A 60 -6.95 12.41 -1.34
N TYR A 61 -5.77 11.95 -1.77
CA TYR A 61 -4.85 12.79 -2.54
C TYR A 61 -4.30 12.12 -3.81
N ALA A 62 -3.85 10.88 -3.75
CA ALA A 62 -3.25 10.18 -4.88
C ALA A 62 -4.31 9.74 -5.92
N LEU A 63 -5.37 9.07 -5.48
CA LEU A 63 -6.41 8.57 -6.38
C LEU A 63 -7.14 9.69 -7.13
N PRO A 64 -7.47 10.85 -6.51
CA PRO A 64 -8.01 11.98 -7.24
C PRO A 64 -7.07 12.49 -8.34
N LEU A 65 -5.76 12.59 -8.07
CA LEU A 65 -4.78 13.01 -9.07
C LEU A 65 -4.69 12.03 -10.25
N LEU A 66 -4.75 10.72 -9.98
CA LEU A 66 -4.82 9.72 -11.05
C LEU A 66 -6.06 9.93 -11.94
N ARG A 67 -7.22 10.22 -11.34
CA ARG A 67 -8.46 10.47 -12.09
C ARG A 67 -8.37 11.76 -12.91
N GLU A 68 -7.82 12.83 -12.33
CA GLU A 68 -7.61 14.10 -13.04
C GLU A 68 -6.65 13.94 -14.23
N ALA A 69 -5.67 13.05 -14.13
CA ALA A 69 -4.76 12.67 -15.21
C ALA A 69 -5.38 11.69 -16.23
N GLY A 70 -6.65 11.29 -16.08
CA GLY A 70 -7.36 10.38 -16.99
C GLY A 70 -7.09 8.88 -16.76
N HIS A 71 -6.59 8.51 -15.58
CA HIS A 71 -6.30 7.12 -15.20
C HIS A 71 -7.36 6.56 -14.21
N GLU A 72 -8.66 6.70 -14.52
CA GLU A 72 -9.71 6.27 -13.58
C GLU A 72 -9.69 4.77 -13.28
N ALA A 73 -9.39 3.93 -14.28
CA ALA A 73 -9.33 2.48 -14.10
C ALA A 73 -8.23 2.06 -13.13
N LEU A 74 -7.09 2.74 -13.13
CA LEU A 74 -5.99 2.50 -12.19
C LEU A 74 -6.39 2.93 -10.78
N ALA A 75 -7.04 4.10 -10.65
CA ALA A 75 -7.55 4.58 -9.37
C ALA A 75 -8.63 3.64 -8.78
N ASP A 76 -9.51 3.09 -9.62
CA ASP A 76 -10.53 2.13 -9.21
C ASP A 76 -9.92 0.79 -8.76
N GLU A 77 -8.87 0.32 -9.44
CA GLU A 77 -8.18 -0.91 -9.03
C GLU A 77 -7.50 -0.71 -7.67
N VAL A 78 -6.73 0.36 -7.46
CA VAL A 78 -6.09 0.65 -6.16
C VAL A 78 -7.12 0.72 -5.03
N PHE A 79 -8.22 1.47 -5.22
CA PHE A 79 -9.30 1.54 -4.23
C PHE A 79 -9.93 0.17 -3.94
N SER A 80 -10.16 -0.64 -4.98
CA SER A 80 -10.68 -2.01 -4.84
C SER A 80 -9.73 -2.91 -4.04
N GLN A 81 -8.41 -2.71 -4.17
CA GLN A 81 -7.41 -3.42 -3.38
C GLN A 81 -7.47 -3.01 -1.90
N HIS A 82 -7.64 -1.72 -1.59
CA HIS A 82 -7.82 -1.25 -0.21
C HIS A 82 -9.05 -1.89 0.44
N GLU A 83 -10.19 -1.86 -0.24
CA GLU A 83 -11.43 -2.45 0.27
C GLU A 83 -11.29 -3.96 0.52
N LYS A 84 -10.59 -4.69 -0.35
CA LYS A 84 -10.29 -6.11 -0.15
C LYS A 84 -9.42 -6.32 1.09
N MET A 85 -8.37 -5.51 1.28
CA MET A 85 -7.48 -5.64 2.44
C MET A 85 -8.21 -5.27 3.75
N ARG A 86 -9.08 -4.26 3.76
CA ARG A 86 -9.98 -3.95 4.89
C ARG A 86 -10.91 -5.11 5.22
N ALA A 87 -11.43 -5.81 4.21
CA ALA A 87 -12.27 -6.98 4.42
C ALA A 87 -11.45 -8.16 4.99
N MET A 88 -10.22 -8.36 4.52
CA MET A 88 -9.30 -9.38 5.04
C MET A 88 -8.91 -9.09 6.50
N ASP A 89 -8.59 -7.85 6.87
CA ASP A 89 -8.30 -7.47 8.27
C ASP A 89 -9.43 -7.87 9.22
N LYS A 90 -10.68 -7.60 8.84
CA LYS A 90 -11.86 -8.01 9.61
C LYS A 90 -11.96 -9.53 9.73
N ALA A 91 -11.69 -10.27 8.65
CA ALA A 91 -11.72 -11.73 8.66
C ALA A 91 -10.64 -12.35 9.56
N LEU A 92 -9.53 -11.66 9.81
CA LEU A 92 -8.46 -12.10 10.72
C LEU A 92 -8.86 -12.10 12.20
N GLU A 93 -10.09 -11.73 12.57
CA GLU A 93 -10.68 -12.04 13.89
C GLU A 93 -10.79 -13.54 14.15
N HIS A 94 -10.92 -14.34 13.10
CA HIS A 94 -10.92 -15.79 13.13
C HIS A 94 -9.90 -16.32 12.12
N PRO A 95 -8.59 -16.21 12.41
CA PRO A 95 -7.55 -16.37 11.41
C PRO A 95 -7.34 -17.83 11.02
N THR A 96 -7.05 -18.02 9.74
CA THR A 96 -6.48 -19.27 9.20
C THR A 96 -5.11 -18.98 8.61
N ALA A 97 -4.26 -20.00 8.47
CA ALA A 97 -2.97 -19.85 7.81
C ALA A 97 -3.12 -19.32 6.37
N THR A 98 -4.14 -19.79 5.63
CA THR A 98 -4.43 -19.32 4.27
C THR A 98 -4.78 -17.83 4.24
N MET A 99 -5.62 -17.34 5.17
CA MET A 99 -5.96 -15.92 5.23
C MET A 99 -4.73 -15.02 5.45
N LEU A 100 -3.78 -15.44 6.27
CA LEU A 100 -2.54 -14.69 6.51
C LEU A 100 -1.66 -14.66 5.26
N VAL A 101 -1.54 -15.79 4.56
CA VAL A 101 -0.79 -15.88 3.30
C VAL A 101 -1.44 -15.01 2.21
N ASP A 102 -2.76 -15.08 2.08
CA ASP A 102 -3.51 -14.30 1.10
C ASP A 102 -3.41 -12.80 1.37
N PHE A 103 -3.46 -12.38 2.65
CA PHE A 103 -3.26 -10.99 3.04
C PHE A 103 -1.87 -10.49 2.63
N VAL A 104 -0.81 -11.27 2.90
CA VAL A 104 0.57 -10.91 2.53
C VAL A 104 0.72 -10.79 1.02
N HIS A 105 0.21 -11.76 0.25
CA HIS A 105 0.27 -11.69 -1.21
C HIS A 105 -0.52 -10.51 -1.78
N MET A 106 -1.67 -10.19 -1.20
CA MET A 106 -2.47 -9.04 -1.60
C MET A 106 -1.71 -7.74 -1.38
N LEU A 107 -1.06 -7.60 -0.24
CA LEU A 107 -0.27 -6.42 0.11
C LEU A 107 0.96 -6.25 -0.79
N GLU A 108 1.65 -7.34 -1.12
CA GLU A 108 2.77 -7.30 -2.07
C GLU A 108 2.33 -6.84 -3.45
N LYS A 109 1.25 -7.43 -3.97
CA LYS A 109 0.70 -7.04 -5.27
C LYS A 109 0.29 -5.57 -5.29
N HIS A 110 -0.24 -5.08 -4.17
CA HIS A 110 -0.64 -3.69 -4.03
C HIS A 110 0.56 -2.74 -4.09
N VAL A 111 1.60 -2.98 -3.29
CA VAL A 111 2.85 -2.21 -3.35
C VAL A 111 3.47 -2.27 -4.75
N GLU A 112 3.54 -3.45 -5.38
CA GLU A 112 4.08 -3.59 -6.74
C GLU A 112 3.30 -2.78 -7.79
N LEU A 113 1.96 -2.73 -7.70
CA LEU A 113 1.14 -1.91 -8.58
C LEU A 113 1.47 -0.42 -8.41
N GLU A 114 1.60 0.02 -7.17
CA GLU A 114 1.81 1.42 -6.87
C GLU A 114 3.19 1.91 -7.29
N GLU A 115 4.23 1.15 -6.95
CA GLU A 115 5.61 1.50 -7.29
C GLU A 115 5.87 1.47 -8.81
N ASN A 116 5.24 0.55 -9.54
CA ASN A 116 5.50 0.37 -10.98
C ASN A 116 4.58 1.17 -11.89
N GLU A 117 3.36 1.51 -11.47
CA GLU A 117 2.37 2.16 -12.34
C GLU A 117 1.87 3.49 -11.75
N VAL A 118 1.44 3.51 -10.49
CA VAL A 118 0.83 4.70 -9.88
C VAL A 118 1.85 5.83 -9.75
N TRP A 119 3.06 5.54 -9.27
CA TRP A 119 4.09 6.56 -9.05
C TRP A 119 4.53 7.25 -10.33
N ASP A 120 4.64 6.52 -11.44
CA ASP A 120 5.00 7.10 -12.74
C ASP A 120 3.95 8.11 -13.20
N VAL A 121 2.67 7.81 -13.02
CA VAL A 121 1.57 8.73 -13.35
C VAL A 121 1.59 9.95 -12.41
N LEU A 122 1.74 9.74 -11.10
CA LEU A 122 1.76 10.83 -10.12
C LEU A 122 2.96 11.77 -10.33
N ASP A 123 4.14 11.26 -10.67
CA ASP A 123 5.31 12.07 -10.98
C ASP A 123 5.06 13.00 -12.18
N ILE A 124 4.38 12.49 -13.23
CA ILE A 124 4.02 13.29 -14.41
C ILE A 124 2.97 14.34 -14.04
N ALA A 125 1.88 13.93 -13.39
CA ALA A 125 0.79 14.84 -13.01
C ALA A 125 1.27 15.97 -12.09
N LEU A 126 2.14 15.67 -11.13
CA LEU A 126 2.71 16.67 -10.22
C LEU A 126 3.68 17.63 -10.92
N ALA A 127 4.45 17.14 -11.91
CA ALA A 127 5.33 17.98 -12.71
C ALA A 127 4.54 18.96 -13.61
N GLU A 128 3.38 18.54 -14.11
CA GLU A 128 2.49 19.38 -14.92
C GLU A 128 1.78 20.47 -14.09
N GLN A 129 1.53 20.22 -12.80
CA GLN A 129 0.93 21.18 -11.87
C GLN A 129 1.93 22.24 -11.38
N ASP A 130 3.24 21.97 -11.40
CA ASP A 130 4.30 22.94 -11.09
C ASP A 130 5.38 23.01 -12.18
N PRO A 131 5.11 23.68 -13.32
CA PRO A 131 6.09 23.85 -14.40
C PRO A 131 7.30 24.72 -13.99
N GLY A 132 7.28 25.36 -12.81
CA GLY A 132 8.37 26.18 -12.27
C GLY A 132 9.48 25.40 -11.56
N ALA A 133 9.19 24.19 -11.08
CA ALA A 133 10.18 23.31 -10.44
C ALA A 133 11.19 22.71 -11.43
N ALA A 134 10.80 22.55 -12.70
CA ALA A 134 11.64 21.97 -13.75
C ALA A 134 12.71 22.93 -14.30
N GLN A 135 12.64 24.23 -14.00
CA GLN A 135 13.48 25.27 -14.61
C GLN A 135 14.65 25.76 -13.73
N ASN A 136 14.79 25.24 -12.50
CA ASN A 136 15.85 25.64 -11.56
C ASN A 136 16.75 24.47 -11.11
N ALA A 137 16.99 23.48 -11.98
CA ALA A 137 17.93 22.39 -11.74
C ALA A 137 19.12 22.44 -12.71
#